data_AF-A0A7S4NUJ5-F1
#
_entry.id   AF-A0A7S4NUJ5-F1
#
_cell.length_a   1.000
_cell.length_b   1.000
_cell.length_c   1.000
_cell.angle_alpha   90.00
_cell.angle_beta   90.00
_cell.angle_gamma   90.00
#
_symmetry.space_group_name_H-M   'P 1'
#
loop_
_entity.id
_entity.type
_entity.pdbx_description
1 polymer ?
#
loop_
_entity_poly.entity_id
_entity_poly.type
_entity_poly.pdbx_seq_one_letter_code
_entity_poly.pdbx_strand_id
1 'polypeptide(L)'
;DVINLQDNSAAGQGGVRGSIEMLPPIVSLVRYDIPVLVASSKGKLKAPTVASQTADVLNSILPPREWTEDGQLWVQFVSSTPATRLDVINLQEELDSKLQTRQARETGICPVREELFRQTFDEVIRQVTINCAERGLLLLRVRDEIRMRIAAYQTLYESW
;
A
#
# COMPACT_ATOMS: atom_id res chain seq x y z
N ASP A 1 -51.01 23.23 -32.55
CA ASP A 1 -49.76 23.98 -32.77
C ASP A 1 -48.77 23.70 -31.65
N VAL A 2 -47.50 23.39 -31.85
CA VAL A 2 -46.70 23.14 -33.05
C VAL A 2 -45.39 22.54 -32.50
N ILE A 3 -45.06 21.34 -32.99
CA ILE A 3 -43.72 20.84 -33.35
C ILE A 3 -42.68 20.65 -32.22
N ASN A 4 -42.63 19.39 -31.80
CA ASN A 4 -41.47 18.65 -31.30
C ASN A 4 -40.42 18.60 -32.43
N LEU A 5 -39.22 19.17 -32.23
CA LEU A 5 -38.13 19.17 -33.21
C LEU A 5 -37.02 18.21 -32.77
N GLN A 6 -36.87 17.19 -33.61
CA GLN A 6 -35.61 16.59 -34.08
C GLN A 6 -34.87 15.59 -33.17
N ASP A 7 -35.16 14.33 -33.46
CA ASP A 7 -34.16 13.30 -33.72
C ASP A 7 -32.94 13.86 -34.49
N ASN A 8 -31.74 13.55 -34.00
CA ASN A 8 -30.70 13.06 -34.90
C ASN A 8 -29.73 12.13 -34.15
N SER A 9 -29.86 10.85 -34.42
CA SER A 9 -28.88 9.82 -34.09
C SER A 9 -27.82 9.80 -35.19
N ALA A 10 -26.55 9.96 -34.84
CA ALA A 10 -25.43 9.54 -35.67
C ALA A 10 -24.21 9.19 -34.81
N ALA A 11 -23.72 7.99 -35.04
CA ALA A 11 -22.69 7.25 -34.33
C ALA A 11 -21.27 7.82 -34.43
N GLY A 12 -20.44 7.39 -33.48
CA GLY A 12 -18.97 7.45 -33.52
C GLY A 12 -18.43 8.28 -32.34
N GLN A 13 -17.61 7.77 -31.43
CA GLN A 13 -16.67 6.66 -31.50
C GLN A 13 -16.52 6.07 -30.09
N GLY A 14 -16.30 4.75 -30.03
CA GLY A 14 -16.08 4.03 -28.79
C GLY A 14 -14.84 4.51 -28.05
N GLY A 15 -15.05 5.20 -26.94
CA GLY A 15 -14.08 5.25 -25.85
C GLY A 15 -14.29 4.00 -25.01
N VAL A 16 -13.39 3.03 -25.15
CA VAL A 16 -13.35 1.82 -24.34
C VAL A 16 -13.41 2.23 -22.86
N ARG A 17 -14.49 1.80 -22.20
CA ARG A 17 -14.63 1.77 -20.74
C ARG A 17 -13.43 1.01 -20.18
N GLY A 18 -12.44 1.73 -19.66
CA GLY A 18 -11.52 1.21 -18.67
C GLY A 18 -12.16 1.45 -17.31
N SER A 19 -12.98 0.51 -16.86
CA SER A 19 -13.49 0.46 -15.50
C SER A 19 -12.28 0.55 -14.56
N ILE A 20 -12.14 1.64 -13.81
CA ILE A 20 -11.33 1.65 -12.58
C ILE A 20 -12.16 0.91 -11.54
N GLU A 21 -12.48 -0.36 -11.81
CA GLU A 21 -13.16 -1.23 -10.87
C GLU A 21 -12.13 -2.14 -10.24
N MET A 22 -11.98 -1.92 -8.93
CA MET A 22 -11.70 -2.94 -7.94
C MET A 22 -10.27 -3.50 -7.93
N LEU A 23 -9.27 -2.61 -7.90
CA LEU A 23 -8.08 -2.91 -7.10
C LEU A 23 -8.57 -3.37 -5.72
N PRO A 24 -8.13 -4.53 -5.19
CA PRO A 24 -8.50 -4.91 -3.84
C PRO A 24 -8.15 -3.72 -2.95
N PRO A 25 -9.09 -3.17 -2.15
CA PRO A 25 -8.80 -2.06 -1.29
C PRO A 25 -7.96 -2.62 -0.15
N ILE A 26 -6.67 -2.82 -0.38
CA ILE A 26 -5.73 -3.01 0.70
C ILE A 26 -5.51 -1.61 1.24
N VAL A 27 -6.44 -1.18 2.10
CA VAL A 27 -6.48 0.12 2.76
C VAL A 27 -5.28 0.20 3.70
N SER A 28 -4.10 0.46 3.16
CA SER A 28 -2.84 0.51 3.86
C SER A 28 -2.52 1.93 4.29
N LEU A 29 -1.89 2.09 5.46
CA LEU A 29 -1.26 3.36 5.84
C LEU A 29 0.12 3.59 5.17
N VAL A 30 0.61 2.60 4.43
CA VAL A 30 1.89 2.66 3.69
C VAL A 30 1.61 3.21 2.31
N ARG A 31 2.46 4.14 1.85
CA ARG A 31 2.34 4.75 0.53
C ARG A 31 2.92 3.84 -0.55
N TYR A 32 2.04 3.39 -1.45
CA TYR A 32 2.40 2.61 -2.63
C TYR A 32 2.27 3.42 -3.92
N ASP A 33 3.02 3.04 -4.94
CA ASP A 33 2.86 3.57 -6.29
C ASP A 33 1.69 2.87 -7.01
N ILE A 34 1.40 3.35 -8.22
CA ILE A 34 0.37 2.76 -9.09
C ILE A 34 0.79 1.32 -9.45
N PRO A 35 -0.11 0.33 -9.37
CA PRO A 35 0.17 -1.05 -9.77
C PRO A 35 0.66 -1.15 -11.20
N VAL A 36 1.63 -2.03 -11.45
CA VAL A 36 2.20 -2.31 -12.77
C VAL A 36 1.85 -3.73 -13.19
N LEU A 37 1.40 -3.89 -14.43
CA LEU A 37 1.13 -5.17 -15.06
C LEU A 37 2.45 -5.83 -15.52
N VAL A 38 2.80 -6.99 -14.97
CA VAL A 38 4.08 -7.68 -15.25
C VAL A 38 3.93 -8.76 -16.32
N ALA A 39 2.77 -9.43 -16.39
CA ALA A 39 2.49 -10.42 -17.41
C ALA A 39 1.03 -10.38 -17.87
N SER A 40 0.85 -10.09 -19.15
CA SER A 40 -0.31 -10.52 -19.93
C SER A 40 0.15 -11.66 -20.84
N SER A 41 -0.73 -12.57 -21.24
CA SER A 41 -0.42 -13.72 -22.12
C SER A 41 0.20 -13.33 -23.48
N LYS A 42 0.39 -12.04 -23.78
CA LYS A 42 1.22 -11.53 -24.89
C LYS A 42 2.01 -10.28 -24.46
N GLY A 43 3.33 -10.42 -24.33
CA GLY A 43 4.29 -9.31 -24.36
C GLY A 43 4.86 -8.89 -23.00
N LYS A 44 6.17 -9.05 -22.84
CA LYS A 44 6.96 -8.49 -21.72
C LYS A 44 6.83 -6.95 -21.73
N LEU A 45 6.23 -6.39 -20.69
CA LEU A 45 6.27 -4.95 -20.42
C LEU A 45 7.32 -4.66 -19.32
N LYS A 46 8.14 -3.64 -19.58
CA LYS A 46 9.34 -3.26 -18.83
C LYS A 46 9.00 -2.86 -17.40
N ALA A 47 9.76 -3.40 -16.44
CA ALA A 47 9.93 -2.77 -15.13
C ALA A 47 10.40 -1.31 -15.30
N PRO A 48 9.95 -0.36 -14.46
CA PRO A 48 10.40 1.02 -14.51
C PRO A 48 11.93 1.10 -14.45
N THR A 49 12.55 1.70 -15.46
CA THR A 49 13.99 1.62 -15.74
C THR A 49 14.80 2.67 -14.97
N VAL A 50 14.55 2.86 -13.68
CA VAL A 50 15.48 3.61 -12.81
C VAL A 50 15.46 3.00 -11.41
N ALA A 51 16.09 1.83 -11.24
CA ALA A 51 16.38 1.30 -9.90
C ALA A 51 17.42 2.23 -9.25
N SER A 52 16.95 3.19 -8.46
CA SER A 52 17.80 3.91 -7.51
C SER A 52 18.23 2.90 -6.42
N GLN A 53 19.45 3.01 -5.90
CA GLN A 53 19.91 2.20 -4.76
C GLN A 53 18.90 2.20 -3.60
N THR A 54 18.19 3.32 -3.41
CA THR A 54 17.10 3.46 -2.43
C THR A 54 15.92 2.53 -2.73
N ALA A 55 15.54 2.34 -3.99
CA ALA A 55 14.41 1.48 -4.38
C ALA A 55 14.72 -0.01 -4.10
N ASP A 56 15.96 -0.44 -4.36
CA ASP A 56 16.38 -1.81 -4.06
C ASP A 56 16.37 -2.08 -2.54
N VAL A 57 16.85 -1.11 -1.75
CA VAL A 57 16.78 -1.20 -0.29
C VAL A 57 15.32 -1.20 0.18
N LEU A 58 14.47 -0.31 -0.33
CA LEU A 58 13.05 -0.28 0.02
C LEU A 58 12.37 -1.62 -0.28
N ASN A 59 12.61 -2.23 -1.44
CA ASN A 59 12.06 -3.52 -1.81
C ASN A 59 12.56 -4.66 -0.92
N SER A 60 13.78 -4.55 -0.37
CA SER A 60 14.31 -5.53 0.59
C SER A 60 13.67 -5.42 1.98
N ILE A 61 13.25 -4.21 2.37
CA ILE A 61 12.67 -3.92 3.69
C ILE A 61 11.15 -4.12 3.69
N LEU A 62 10.50 -3.67 2.63
CA LEU A 62 9.06 -3.73 2.38
C LEU A 62 8.86 -4.33 0.98
N PRO A 63 8.69 -5.67 0.89
CA PRO A 63 8.55 -6.33 -0.39
C PRO A 63 7.32 -5.81 -1.16
N PRO A 64 7.38 -5.79 -2.51
CA PRO A 64 6.25 -5.39 -3.32
C PRO A 64 5.08 -6.33 -3.11
N ARG A 65 3.86 -5.80 -3.32
CA ARG A 65 2.64 -6.60 -3.30
C ARG A 65 2.42 -7.21 -4.66
N GLU A 66 2.00 -8.46 -4.69
CA GLU A 66 1.73 -9.20 -5.93
C GLU A 66 0.34 -9.83 -5.83
N TRP A 67 -0.47 -9.69 -6.87
CA TRP A 67 -1.76 -10.37 -6.99
C TRP A 67 -2.08 -10.71 -8.44
N THR A 68 -2.94 -11.69 -8.63
CA THR A 68 -3.45 -12.06 -9.95
C THR A 68 -4.92 -11.67 -10.06
N GLU A 69 -5.27 -10.99 -11.14
CA GLU A 69 -6.64 -10.57 -11.44
C GLU A 69 -6.90 -10.86 -12.92
N ASP A 70 -7.98 -11.57 -13.25
CA ASP A 70 -8.31 -11.96 -14.63
C ASP A 70 -7.17 -12.64 -15.41
N GLY A 71 -6.34 -13.44 -14.72
CA GLY A 71 -5.18 -14.12 -15.30
C GLY A 71 -4.00 -13.19 -15.61
N GLN A 72 -4.05 -11.95 -15.12
CA GLN A 72 -2.99 -10.95 -15.24
C GLN A 72 -2.26 -10.79 -13.91
N LEU A 73 -0.92 -10.79 -13.94
CA LEU A 73 -0.10 -10.58 -12.75
C LEU A 73 0.19 -9.09 -12.55
N TRP A 74 -0.28 -8.55 -11.43
CA TRP A 74 -0.06 -7.19 -10.99
C TRP A 74 0.94 -7.13 -9.86
N VAL A 75 1.82 -6.13 -9.93
CA VAL A 75 2.82 -5.87 -8.89
C VAL A 75 2.73 -4.41 -8.48
N GLN A 76 2.73 -4.15 -7.17
CA GLN A 76 2.68 -2.81 -6.60
C GLN A 76 3.88 -2.58 -5.69
N PHE A 77 4.70 -1.60 -6.07
CA PHE A 77 5.90 -1.22 -5.34
C PHE A 77 5.60 -0.15 -4.30
N VAL A 78 6.42 -0.14 -3.25
CA VAL A 78 6.40 0.92 -2.23
C VAL A 78 6.94 2.20 -2.85
N SER A 79 6.26 3.33 -2.59
CA SER A 79 6.66 4.60 -3.20
C SER A 79 8.02 5.05 -2.71
N SER A 80 8.93 5.39 -3.63
CA SER A 80 10.23 5.99 -3.31
C SER A 80 10.16 7.51 -3.13
N THR A 81 8.96 8.10 -3.20
CA THR A 81 8.76 9.55 -3.09
C THR A 81 9.03 10.02 -1.65
N PRO A 82 9.92 11.01 -1.42
CA PRO A 82 10.15 11.58 -0.09
C PRO A 82 8.87 12.16 0.51
N ALA A 83 8.69 12.00 1.82
CA ALA A 83 7.55 12.57 2.54
C ALA A 83 7.81 14.03 2.95
N THR A 84 6.78 14.86 2.83
CA THR A 84 6.75 16.23 3.36
C THR A 84 6.18 16.24 4.77
N ARG A 85 6.30 17.38 5.47
CA ARG A 85 5.65 17.57 6.78
C ARG A 85 4.13 17.37 6.71
N LEU A 86 3.50 17.76 5.60
CA LEU A 86 2.06 17.59 5.40
C LEU A 86 1.69 16.11 5.25
N ASP A 87 2.50 15.32 4.53
CA ASP A 87 2.27 13.87 4.41
C ASP A 87 2.30 13.17 5.77
N VAL A 88 3.19 13.60 6.68
CA VAL A 88 3.27 13.05 8.05
C VAL A 88 2.04 13.40 8.89
N ILE A 89 1.51 14.62 8.75
CA ILE A 89 0.26 15.04 9.41
C ILE A 89 -0.91 14.20 8.90
N ASN A 90 -1.02 14.06 7.58
CA ASN A 90 -2.09 13.26 6.96
C ASN A 90 -2.03 11.79 7.39
N LEU A 91 -0.83 11.21 7.53
CA LEU A 91 -0.64 9.85 8.04
C LEU A 91 -1.16 9.70 9.48
N GLN A 92 -0.91 10.69 10.34
CA GLN A 92 -1.42 10.70 11.71
C GLN A 92 -2.95 10.77 11.72
N GLU A 93 -3.54 11.70 10.95
CA GLU A 93 -4.99 11.85 10.85
C GLU A 93 -5.66 10.59 10.28
N GLU A 94 -5.05 9.92 9.29
CA GLU A 94 -5.56 8.68 8.73
C GLU A 94 -5.48 7.52 9.74
N LEU A 95 -4.39 7.43 10.51
CA LEU A 95 -4.27 6.46 11.59
C LEU A 95 -5.36 6.66 12.65
N ASP A 96 -5.54 7.88 13.12
CA ASP A 96 -6.53 8.22 14.15
C ASP A 96 -7.95 7.93 13.64
N SER A 97 -8.25 8.31 12.41
CA SER A 97 -9.52 8.02 11.74
C SER A 97 -9.78 6.51 11.64
N LYS A 98 -8.77 5.70 11.28
CA LYS A 98 -8.90 4.24 11.21
C LYS A 98 -9.05 3.59 12.58
N LEU A 99 -8.32 4.06 13.59
CA LEU A 99 -8.46 3.57 14.97
C LEU A 99 -9.88 3.80 15.49
N GLN A 100 -10.44 5.00 15.25
CA GLN A 100 -11.80 5.34 15.64
C GLN A 100 -12.85 4.54 14.86
N THR A 101 -12.73 4.50 13.53
CA THR A 101 -13.69 3.82 12.64
C THR A 101 -13.73 2.32 12.92
N ARG A 102 -12.59 1.71 13.24
CA ARG A 102 -12.50 0.28 13.57
C ARG A 102 -12.66 0.00 15.08
N GLN A 103 -13.02 1.00 15.88
CA GLN A 103 -13.27 0.91 17.32
C GLN A 103 -12.13 0.19 18.06
N ALA A 104 -10.89 0.56 17.76
CA ALA A 104 -9.72 -0.01 18.41
C ALA A 104 -9.73 0.33 19.92
N ARG A 105 -9.36 -0.63 20.76
CA ARG A 105 -9.29 -0.43 22.22
C ARG A 105 -8.10 0.46 22.57
N GLU A 106 -8.31 1.44 23.44
CA GLU A 106 -7.27 2.32 23.95
C GLU A 106 -6.33 1.61 24.94
N THR A 107 -6.82 0.58 25.63
CA THR A 107 -6.07 -0.16 26.66
C THR A 107 -6.13 -1.67 26.42
N GLY A 108 -5.11 -2.36 26.92
CA GLY A 108 -4.94 -3.81 26.75
C GLY A 108 -4.55 -4.24 25.34
N ILE A 109 -4.58 -5.56 25.10
CA ILE A 109 -4.26 -6.14 23.78
C ILE A 109 -5.41 -5.87 22.82
N CYS A 110 -5.09 -5.33 21.65
CA CYS A 110 -6.05 -5.03 20.60
C CYS A 110 -5.44 -5.32 19.22
N PRO A 111 -5.94 -6.35 18.49
CA PRO A 111 -5.36 -6.75 17.21
C PRO A 111 -5.55 -5.67 16.12
N VAL A 112 -6.65 -4.92 16.15
CA VAL A 112 -6.88 -3.79 15.23
C VAL A 112 -5.83 -2.70 15.43
N ARG A 113 -5.55 -2.36 16.70
CA ARG A 113 -4.53 -1.37 17.04
C ARG A 113 -3.16 -1.87 16.62
N GLU A 114 -2.80 -3.09 17.01
CA GLU A 114 -1.54 -3.71 16.64
C GLU A 114 -1.30 -3.68 15.12
N GLU A 115 -2.32 -4.06 14.34
CA GLU A 115 -2.26 -4.04 12.88
C GLU A 115 -2.07 -2.63 12.31
N LEU A 116 -2.82 -1.63 12.80
CA LEU A 116 -2.69 -0.26 12.31
C LEU A 116 -1.33 0.34 12.68
N PHE A 117 -0.85 0.13 13.90
CA PHE A 117 0.48 0.58 14.31
C PHE A 117 1.59 -0.15 13.53
N ARG A 118 1.40 -1.43 13.20
CA ARG A 118 2.32 -2.18 12.35
C ARG A 118 2.44 -1.52 10.97
N GLN A 119 1.32 -1.16 10.35
CA GLN A 119 1.32 -0.46 9.06
C GLN A 119 1.95 0.93 9.14
N THR A 120 1.61 1.71 10.18
CA THR A 120 2.22 3.04 10.39
C THR A 120 3.73 2.94 10.58
N PHE A 121 4.20 1.93 11.32
CA PHE A 121 5.63 1.74 11.53
C PHE A 121 6.34 1.36 10.23
N ASP A 122 5.71 0.53 9.38
CA ASP A 122 6.22 0.24 8.04
C ASP A 122 6.30 1.51 7.17
N GLU A 123 5.33 2.44 7.26
CA GLU A 123 5.38 3.73 6.57
C GLU A 123 6.48 4.65 7.12
N VAL A 124 6.70 4.67 8.44
CA VAL A 124 7.82 5.40 9.05
C VAL A 124 9.15 4.85 8.56
N ILE A 125 9.28 3.52 8.48
CA ILE A 125 10.49 2.87 7.93
C ILE A 125 10.70 3.28 6.48
N ARG A 126 9.64 3.31 5.64
CA ARG A 126 9.73 3.81 4.25
C ARG A 126 10.27 5.24 4.22
N GLN A 127 9.69 6.16 4.97
CA GLN A 127 10.11 7.58 5.01
C GLN A 127 11.55 7.74 5.49
N VAL A 128 11.94 7.03 6.55
CA VAL A 128 13.30 7.09 7.09
C VAL A 128 14.32 6.48 6.11
N THR A 129 13.99 5.38 5.44
CA THR A 129 14.85 4.73 4.45
C THR A 129 15.13 5.65 3.27
N ILE A 130 14.12 6.40 2.81
CA ILE A 130 14.29 7.37 1.72
C ILE A 130 15.24 8.49 2.12
N ASN A 131 15.20 8.94 3.38
CA ASN A 131 16.11 9.95 3.89
C ASN A 131 17.53 9.40 4.14
N CYS A 132 17.64 8.19 4.68
CA CYS A 132 18.89 7.51 5.00
C CYS A 132 18.64 6.00 5.15
N ALA A 133 19.16 5.22 4.21
CA ALA A 133 18.91 3.78 4.10
C ALA A 133 19.37 3.01 5.35
N GLU A 134 20.53 3.37 5.92
CA GLU A 134 21.12 2.73 7.09
C GLU A 134 20.22 2.85 8.31
N ARG A 135 19.59 4.02 8.50
CA ARG A 135 18.62 4.24 9.58
C ARG A 135 17.36 3.41 9.36
N GLY A 136 16.90 3.30 8.12
CA GLY A 136 15.79 2.42 7.75
C GLY A 136 16.06 0.95 8.11
N LEU A 137 17.25 0.46 7.76
CA LEU A 137 17.70 -0.90 8.07
C LEU A 137 17.83 -1.16 9.57
N LEU A 138 18.26 -0.17 10.36
CA LEU A 138 18.27 -0.29 11.81
C LEU A 138 16.85 -0.41 12.38
N LEU A 139 15.91 0.41 11.92
CA LEU A 139 14.50 0.33 12.35
C LEU A 139 13.87 -1.01 11.97
N LEU A 140 14.18 -1.53 10.77
CA LEU A 140 13.77 -2.87 10.35
C LEU A 140 14.22 -3.95 11.34
N ARG A 141 15.49 -3.94 11.76
CA ARG A 141 16.00 -4.93 12.73
C ARG A 141 15.29 -4.85 14.07
N VAL A 142 15.05 -3.63 14.56
CA VAL A 142 14.31 -3.42 15.82
C VAL A 142 12.87 -3.94 15.69
N ARG A 143 12.21 -3.69 14.55
CA ARG A 143 10.87 -4.21 14.25
C ARG A 143 10.82 -5.73 14.36
N ASP A 144 11.76 -6.40 13.70
CA ASP A 144 11.75 -7.85 13.57
C ASP A 144 12.09 -8.51 14.91
N GLU A 145 13.02 -7.95 15.68
CA GLU A 145 13.32 -8.37 17.06
C GLU A 145 12.08 -8.27 17.97
N ILE A 146 11.35 -7.16 17.92
CA ILE A 146 10.12 -6.98 18.73
C ILE A 146 9.06 -8.01 18.31
N ARG A 147 8.85 -8.22 17.01
CA ARG A 147 7.89 -9.21 16.50
C ARG A 147 8.26 -10.63 16.94
N MET A 148 9.53 -11.00 16.86
CA MET A 148 10.02 -12.31 17.35
C MET A 148 9.76 -12.48 18.84
N ARG A 149 10.03 -11.44 19.65
CA ARG A 149 9.76 -11.49 21.11
C ARG A 149 8.28 -11.64 21.43
N ILE A 150 7.41 -10.87 20.77
CA ILE A 150 5.96 -10.97 20.97
C ILE A 150 5.46 -12.38 20.62
N ALA A 151 5.88 -12.93 19.49
CA ALA A 151 5.52 -14.28 19.08
C ALA A 151 5.99 -15.36 20.07
N ALA A 152 7.19 -15.21 20.63
CA ALA A 152 7.70 -16.09 21.67
C ALA A 152 6.84 -16.02 22.95
N TYR A 153 6.47 -14.81 23.39
CA TYR A 153 5.59 -14.64 24.55
C TYR A 153 4.18 -15.19 24.31
N GLN A 154 3.62 -15.02 23.11
CA GLN A 154 2.33 -15.61 22.73
C GLN A 154 2.40 -17.14 22.79
N THR A 155 3.43 -17.75 22.20
CA THR A 155 3.63 -19.21 22.23
C THR A 155 3.75 -19.71 23.67
N LEU A 156 4.52 -19.02 24.51
CA LEU A 156 4.63 -19.38 25.92
C LEU A 156 3.28 -19.30 26.61
N TYR A 157 2.49 -18.25 26.39
CA TYR A 157 1.18 -18.11 27.02
C TYR A 157 0.16 -19.17 26.52
N GLU A 158 0.18 -19.51 25.23
CA GLU A 158 -0.69 -20.53 24.64
C GLU A 158 -0.31 -21.97 25.05
N SER A 159 0.93 -22.18 25.46
CA SER A 159 1.45 -23.48 25.88
C SER A 159 1.19 -23.83 27.35
N TRP A 160 0.60 -22.92 28.12
CA TRP A 160 0.19 -23.11 29.52
C TRP A 160 -1.32 -23.33 29.62
#